data_AF-A0A9E2Q305-F1
#
_entry.id   AF-A0A9E2Q305-F1
#
_cell.length_a   1.000
_cell.length_b   1.000
_cell.length_c   1.000
_cell.angle_alpha   90.00
_cell.angle_beta   90.00
_cell.angle_gamma   90.00
#
_symmetry.space_group_name_H-M   'P 1'
#
loop_
_entity.id
_entity.type
_entity.pdbx_description
1 polymer ?
#
loop_
_entity_poly.entity_id
_entity_poly.type
_entity_poly.pdbx_seq_one_letter_code
_entity_poly.pdbx_strand_id
1 'polypeptide(L)'
;MAWVGWLADGDQLEPYWPEWTGMPWEAEAILSSAADQCVAFAPDPGGTEDVPVPERFKLAQVMQARALYRAGLVRQDNQIGVDGQTVTVFPMDWQVKALLRPKTKPVLV
;
A
#
# COMPACT_ATOMS: atom_id res chain seq x y z
N MET A 1 -9.22 -7.12 15.76
CA MET A 1 -8.43 -5.89 15.97
C MET A 1 -9.10 -4.74 15.22
N ALA A 2 -8.63 -3.50 15.32
CA ALA A 2 -9.25 -2.40 14.58
C ALA A 2 -8.86 -2.49 13.10
N TRP A 3 -9.88 -2.59 12.25
CA TRP A 3 -9.83 -2.68 10.79
C TRP A 3 -9.00 -1.54 10.17
N VAL A 4 -8.16 -1.86 9.16
CA VAL A 4 -7.33 -0.85 8.49
C VAL A 4 -7.55 -0.89 6.98
N GLY A 5 -8.42 0.00 6.49
CA GLY A 5 -8.71 0.10 5.06
C GLY A 5 -9.43 -1.12 4.50
N TRP A 6 -8.82 -1.77 3.51
CA TRP A 6 -9.37 -2.95 2.82
C TRP A 6 -8.85 -4.29 3.34
N LEU A 7 -7.96 -4.27 4.33
CA LEU A 7 -7.39 -5.47 4.93
C LEU A 7 -8.28 -5.98 6.05
N ALA A 8 -8.53 -7.28 6.07
CA ALA A 8 -9.34 -7.98 7.07
C ALA A 8 -8.47 -8.77 8.06
N ASP A 9 -9.03 -9.05 9.25
CA ASP A 9 -8.41 -9.96 10.22
C ASP A 9 -8.21 -11.34 9.54
N GLY A 10 -6.94 -11.70 9.28
CA GLY A 10 -6.55 -12.95 8.59
C GLY A 10 -5.84 -12.77 7.24
N ASP A 11 -5.81 -11.55 6.68
CA ASP A 11 -4.99 -11.28 5.50
C ASP A 11 -3.50 -11.47 5.82
N GLN A 12 -2.83 -12.34 5.07
CA GLN A 12 -1.40 -12.65 5.23
C GLN A 12 -0.56 -11.57 4.54
N LEU A 13 0.17 -10.77 5.32
CA LEU A 13 0.98 -9.67 4.79
C LEU A 13 2.41 -10.11 4.48
N GLU A 14 2.89 -11.13 5.16
CA GLU A 14 4.25 -11.66 5.09
C GLU A 14 4.70 -12.04 3.66
N PRO A 15 3.86 -12.65 2.80
CA PRO A 15 4.28 -12.96 1.44
C PRO A 15 4.62 -11.73 0.59
N TYR A 16 4.03 -10.57 0.92
CA TYR A 16 4.17 -9.33 0.15
C TYR A 16 5.07 -8.30 0.84
N TRP A 17 5.16 -8.40 2.16
CA TRP A 17 5.99 -7.57 3.02
C TRP A 17 6.66 -8.47 4.09
N PRO A 18 7.75 -9.17 3.75
CA PRO A 18 8.44 -10.07 4.69
C PRO A 18 8.93 -9.38 5.96
N GLU A 19 9.28 -8.09 5.85
CA GLU A 19 9.72 -7.28 6.99
C GLU A 19 8.58 -7.00 8.00
N TRP A 20 7.32 -7.32 7.67
CA TRP A 20 6.14 -7.12 8.52
C TRP A 20 6.19 -7.92 9.82
N THR A 21 6.66 -9.17 9.77
CA THR A 21 6.73 -10.05 10.95
C THR A 21 7.74 -9.49 11.95
N GLY A 22 7.24 -8.94 13.06
CA GLY A 22 8.06 -8.30 14.10
C GLY A 22 8.12 -6.77 13.99
N MET A 23 7.31 -6.15 13.13
CA MET A 23 7.18 -4.69 13.14
C MET A 23 6.55 -4.17 14.44
N PRO A 24 6.96 -2.97 14.88
CA PRO A 24 6.40 -2.35 16.06
C PRO A 24 4.99 -1.80 15.78
N TRP A 25 4.27 -1.38 16.82
CA TRP A 25 2.87 -0.96 16.79
C TRP A 25 2.56 0.18 15.79
N GLU A 26 3.56 0.95 15.39
CA GLU A 26 3.45 2.02 14.38
C GLU A 26 3.09 1.48 12.98
N ALA A 27 3.27 0.18 12.73
CA ALA A 27 2.96 -0.47 11.47
C ALA A 27 1.46 -0.38 11.10
N GLU A 28 0.58 -0.41 12.10
CA GLU A 28 -0.87 -0.18 11.91
C GLU A 28 -1.16 1.24 11.42
N ALA A 29 -0.47 2.25 11.96
CA ALA A 29 -0.63 3.64 11.53
C ALA A 29 -0.14 3.85 10.08
N ILE A 30 0.91 3.15 9.68
CA ILE A 30 1.41 3.16 8.29
C ILE A 30 0.43 2.49 7.34
N LEU A 31 -0.13 1.33 7.71
CA LEU A 31 -1.18 0.67 6.94
C LEU A 31 -2.42 1.56 6.80
N SER A 32 -2.79 2.29 7.86
CA SER A 32 -3.95 3.19 7.86
C SER A 32 -3.73 4.38 6.94
N SER A 33 -2.56 5.01 7.04
CA SER A 33 -2.17 6.10 6.14
C SER A 33 -2.10 5.65 4.67
N ALA A 34 -1.65 4.41 4.42
CA ALA A 34 -1.64 3.84 3.08
C ALA A 34 -3.06 3.60 2.55
N ALA A 35 -3.99 3.15 3.39
CA ALA A 35 -5.40 3.00 3.03
C ALA A 35 -6.01 4.32 2.59
N ASP A 36 -5.83 5.39 3.38
CA ASP A 36 -6.35 6.72 3.06
C ASP A 36 -5.87 7.22 1.70
N GLN A 37 -4.58 7.02 1.41
CA GLN A 37 -4.01 7.40 0.11
C GLN A 37 -4.59 6.58 -1.04
N CYS A 38 -4.73 5.26 -0.85
CA CYS A 38 -5.30 4.39 -1.88
C CYS A 38 -6.78 4.71 -2.15
N VAL A 39 -7.57 4.94 -1.09
CA VAL A 39 -8.99 5.36 -1.19
C VAL A 39 -9.10 6.72 -1.87
N ALA A 40 -8.27 7.69 -1.52
CA ALA A 40 -8.27 9.00 -2.18
C ALA A 40 -7.97 8.90 -3.69
N PHE A 41 -7.14 7.94 -4.11
CA PHE A 41 -6.81 7.71 -5.52
C PHE A 41 -7.86 6.87 -6.28
N ALA A 42 -8.45 5.88 -5.61
CA ALA A 42 -9.43 4.94 -6.14
C ALA A 42 -10.52 4.66 -5.09
N PRO A 43 -11.51 5.55 -4.95
CA PRO A 43 -12.49 5.51 -3.86
C PRO A 43 -13.52 4.38 -3.97
N ASP A 44 -13.60 3.72 -5.14
CA ASP A 44 -14.58 2.66 -5.41
C ASP A 44 -13.88 1.31 -5.68
N PRO A 45 -13.61 0.50 -4.64
CA PRO A 45 -13.04 -0.83 -4.81
C PRO A 45 -14.05 -1.85 -5.36
N GLY A 46 -15.35 -1.61 -5.18
CA GLY A 46 -16.44 -2.50 -5.55
C GLY A 46 -17.74 -1.70 -5.51
N GLY A 47 -18.26 -1.36 -6.69
CA GLY A 47 -19.31 -0.35 -6.91
C GLY A 47 -20.66 -0.54 -6.21
N THR A 48 -20.79 -1.52 -5.31
CA THR A 48 -21.98 -1.82 -4.48
C THR A 48 -21.56 -2.58 -3.22
N GLU A 49 -22.29 -2.45 -2.10
CA GLU A 49 -22.03 -3.13 -0.80
C GLU A 49 -21.82 -4.66 -0.90
N ASP A 50 -22.33 -5.31 -1.95
CA ASP A 50 -22.25 -6.76 -2.15
C ASP A 50 -21.03 -7.23 -2.97
N VAL A 51 -20.19 -6.32 -3.48
CA VAL A 51 -19.00 -6.71 -4.26
C VAL A 51 -17.77 -6.74 -3.35
N PRO A 52 -17.15 -7.92 -3.15
CA PRO A 52 -15.95 -8.02 -2.33
C PRO A 52 -14.82 -7.17 -2.91
N VAL A 53 -14.05 -6.53 -2.03
CA VAL A 53 -12.89 -5.73 -2.43
C VAL A 53 -11.92 -6.63 -3.22
N PRO A 54 -11.55 -6.27 -4.46
CA PRO A 54 -10.66 -7.09 -5.26
C PRO A 54 -9.28 -7.20 -4.61
N GLU A 55 -8.67 -8.39 -4.67
CA GLU A 55 -7.34 -8.65 -4.08
C GLU A 55 -6.24 -7.68 -4.53
N ARG A 56 -6.35 -7.12 -5.75
CA ARG A 56 -5.42 -6.08 -6.25
C ARG A 56 -5.43 -4.80 -5.41
N PHE A 57 -6.56 -4.45 -4.79
CA PHE A 57 -6.69 -3.28 -3.91
C PHE A 57 -5.99 -3.51 -2.58
N LYS A 58 -6.18 -4.70 -1.99
CA LYS A 58 -5.44 -5.13 -0.80
C LYS A 58 -3.93 -5.10 -1.06
N LEU A 59 -3.49 -5.72 -2.16
CA LEU A 59 -2.08 -5.71 -2.56
C LEU A 59 -1.54 -4.29 -2.73
N ALA A 60 -2.30 -3.40 -3.37
CA ALA A 60 -1.91 -2.00 -3.54
C ALA A 60 -1.71 -1.28 -2.20
N GLN A 61 -2.61 -1.49 -1.23
CA GLN A 61 -2.49 -0.92 0.12
C GLN A 61 -1.21 -1.42 0.82
N VAL A 62 -0.93 -2.73 0.76
CA VAL A 62 0.28 -3.32 1.37
C VAL A 62 1.55 -2.78 0.73
N MET A 63 1.59 -2.68 -0.60
CA MET A 63 2.73 -2.11 -1.32
C MET A 63 2.94 -0.64 -0.99
N GLN A 64 1.87 0.14 -0.85
CA GLN A 64 1.94 1.54 -0.45
C GLN A 64 2.44 1.70 0.99
N ALA A 65 1.94 0.88 1.91
CA ALA A 65 2.40 0.89 3.30
C ALA A 65 3.90 0.55 3.40
N ARG A 66 4.36 -0.45 2.64
CA ARG A 66 5.79 -0.80 2.53
C ARG A 66 6.63 0.36 1.99
N ALA A 67 6.11 1.09 0.99
CA ALA A 67 6.78 2.26 0.45
C ALA A 67 6.89 3.40 1.48
N LEU A 68 5.83 3.67 2.24
CA LEU A 68 5.83 4.66 3.32
C LEU A 68 6.82 4.30 4.43
N TYR A 69 6.85 3.03 4.84
CA TYR A 69 7.80 2.54 5.84
C TYR A 69 9.25 2.76 5.39
N ARG A 70 9.58 2.38 4.16
CA ARG A 70 10.91 2.57 3.58
C ARG A 70 11.30 4.04 3.48
N ALA A 71 10.36 4.91 3.11
CA ALA A 71 10.59 6.35 3.06
C ALA A 71 10.89 6.92 4.46
N GLY A 72 10.23 6.39 5.50
CA GLY A 72 10.51 6.73 6.90
C GLY A 72 11.92 6.35 7.35
N LEU A 73 12.39 5.15 6.99
CA LEU A 73 13.76 4.70 7.27
C LEU A 73 14.81 5.58 6.59
N VAL A 74 14.64 5.87 5.30
CA VAL A 74 15.56 6.75 4.54
C VAL A 74 15.65 8.15 5.16
N ARG A 75 14.53 8.68 5.67
CA ARG A 75 14.49 9.98 6.35
C ARG A 75 15.21 9.98 7.70
N GLN A 76 15.24 8.86 8.42
CA GLN A 76 15.96 8.73 9.69
C GLN A 76 17.48 8.58 9.49
N ASP A 77 17.92 7.87 8.45
CA ASP A 77 19.34 7.60 8.24
C ASP A 77 20.08 8.70 7.46
N ASN A 78 19.37 9.68 6.90
CA ASN A 78 19.91 10.81 6.11
C ASN A 78 20.92 10.39 5.01
N GLN A 79 20.96 9.11 4.65
CA GLN A 79 21.84 8.55 3.63
C GLN A 79 21.10 8.57 2.30
N ILE A 80 21.31 9.67 1.61
CA ILE A 80 21.17 9.77 0.16
C ILE A 80 22.05 8.66 -0.44
N GLY A 81 21.56 7.93 -1.44
CA GLY A 81 22.28 6.83 -2.08
C GLY A 81 23.73 7.21 -2.43
N VAL A 82 24.59 6.19 -2.62
CA VAL A 82 26.05 6.25 -2.73
C VAL A 82 26.63 7.35 -3.65
N ASP A 83 25.83 7.99 -4.50
CA ASP A 83 26.23 9.05 -5.43
C ASP A 83 25.38 10.35 -5.39
N GLY A 84 24.72 10.68 -4.27
CA GLY A 84 23.97 11.93 -4.17
C GLY A 84 22.68 11.98 -5.01
N GLN A 85 22.19 10.82 -5.47
CA GLN A 85 20.96 10.73 -6.26
C GLN A 85 19.74 11.02 -5.36
N THR A 86 19.01 12.08 -5.67
CA THR A 86 17.73 12.40 -5.04
C THR A 86 16.72 11.30 -5.40
N VAL A 87 16.42 10.41 -4.46
CA VAL A 87 15.30 9.47 -4.62
C VAL A 87 14.02 10.30 -4.52
N THR A 88 13.38 10.50 -5.66
CA THR A 88 12.11 11.22 -5.72
C THR A 88 11.06 10.38 -4.99
N VAL A 89 10.67 10.78 -3.78
CA VAL A 89 9.59 10.14 -3.05
C VAL A 89 8.29 10.60 -3.68
N PHE A 90 7.79 9.84 -4.65
CA PHE A 90 6.45 10.09 -5.17
C PHE A 90 5.42 9.70 -4.12
N PRO A 91 4.33 10.48 -3.95
CA PRO A 91 3.32 10.20 -2.93
C PRO A 91 2.68 8.81 -3.11
N MET A 92 2.73 8.24 -4.31
CA MET A 92 2.30 6.86 -4.60
C MET A 92 2.97 6.35 -5.88
N ASP A 93 3.54 5.14 -5.80
CA ASP A 93 4.27 4.50 -6.90
C ASP A 93 3.38 4.17 -8.10
N TRP A 94 3.96 4.14 -9.30
CA TRP A 94 3.22 3.86 -10.53
C TRP A 94 2.63 2.44 -10.56
N GLN A 95 3.29 1.47 -9.92
CA GLN A 95 2.80 0.09 -9.79
C GLN A 95 1.56 0.05 -8.90
N VAL A 96 1.59 0.75 -7.76
CA VAL A 96 0.44 0.88 -6.85
C VAL A 96 -0.75 1.49 -7.60
N LYS A 97 -0.52 2.56 -8.36
CA LYS A 97 -1.55 3.18 -9.20
C LYS A 97 -2.10 2.24 -10.27
N ALA A 98 -1.24 1.43 -10.88
CA ALA A 98 -1.64 0.46 -11.90
C ALA A 98 -2.45 -0.71 -11.32
N LEU A 99 -2.21 -1.11 -10.07
CA LEU A 99 -3.03 -2.08 -9.35
C LEU A 99 -4.42 -1.53 -9.03
N LEU A 100 -4.49 -0.27 -8.55
CA LEU A 100 -5.75 0.40 -8.22
C LEU A 100 -6.58 0.72 -9.47
N ARG A 101 -5.93 1.18 -10.53
CA ARG A 101 -6.58 1.59 -11.79
C ARG A 101 -5.84 1.02 -13.01
N PRO A 102 -6.03 -0.27 -13.31
CA PRO A 102 -5.44 -0.89 -14.50
C PRO A 102 -5.86 -0.16 -15.78
N LYS A 103 -4.91 0.06 -16.69
CA LYS A 103 -5.16 0.78 -17.96
C LYS A 103 -5.84 -0.07 -19.04
N THR A 104 -5.92 -1.39 -18.84
CA THR A 104 -6.59 -2.33 -19.75
C THR A 104 -8.04 -2.54 -19.32
N LYS A 105 -8.96 -2.58 -20.30
CA LYS A 105 -10.39 -2.88 -20.07
C LYS A 105 -10.49 -4.18 -19.25
N PRO A 106 -11.36 -4.25 -18.21
CA PRO A 106 -11.58 -5.51 -17.50
C PRO A 106 -12.04 -6.55 -18.51
N VAL A 107 -11.34 -7.68 -18.58
CA VAL A 107 -11.86 -8.87 -19.24
C VAL A 107 -12.94 -9.39 -18.30
N LEU A 108 -14.21 -9.17 -18.66
CA LEU A 108 -15.32 -9.88 -18.03
C LEU A 108 -15.19 -11.33 -18.49
N VAL A 109 -14.79 -12.22 -17.57
CA VAL A 109 -14.81 -13.67 -17.77
C VAL A 109 -16.11 -14.20 -17.19
#